data_AF-A0A1G2ZTD5-F1
#
_entry.id   AF-A0A1G2ZTD5-F1
#
_cell.length_a   1.000
_cell.length_b   1.000
_cell.length_c   1.000
_cell.angle_alpha   90.00
_cell.angle_beta   90.00
_cell.angle_gamma   90.00
#
_symmetry.space_group_name_H-M   'P 1'
#
loop_
_entity.id
_entity.type
_entity.pdbx_description
1 polymer ?
#
loop_
_entity_poly.entity_id
_entity_poly.type
_entity_poly.pdbx_seq_one_letter_code
_entity_poly.pdbx_strand_id
1 'polypeptide(L)'
;MSIGKNRILMVVVFVALLQMKGIDAANENRINLDAVAQHAQQMHVLMEQRKAQGFNVSKAEELDRLSREAAGKGNYDESFRLILEAKSLLEKMKDLPTNQITVALPLSATKVRVTSAVPDFTTGKDVKDSRKAFTPRPVDVKDGKVTLTLTNKPVFVEDISDVSEKTTDTGETSPFGIHEPPVDTYDTRLDDLGIHWIRLSGPSGVVWDADEPEKGKYNWSRIDNCVSLFHKHNVNTVVTVLCFNKWDQGIRTLKVPGIPVTKLPKHLMEYQSFLKRVVERFDGDGIDDAPGSPVIRYWQIENEPDGIGWRDTPNNFAKLVKISYKVIKETNPNAKVLLAGIATPDGFYRFYVPMLEALAKMKESPEERVFDVVDIHWSLEAGGDYRAVKGHNMKTLVSDIRNKLDSLGYKNIPIWITEMSTYCGKPSNPLPGVFLKEKSEVDHAAELVKSYVYPLSLGVKKIFWTYGLVDRHNLGGQGVNNYFDTVGLIHNPLNEGKSHKKLAYYSYKLMVDKLTGSSNIIPLNLGEGIYAYKFLKDGKSVCVLWYERN
;
A
#
# COMPACT_ATOMS: atom_id res chain seq x y z
N MET A 1 24.73 0.41 19.47
CA MET A 1 25.02 0.04 20.87
C MET A 1 25.19 1.24 21.83
N SER A 2 24.74 2.47 21.47
CA SER A 2 24.89 3.68 22.32
C SER A 2 23.58 4.21 22.93
N ILE A 3 22.41 3.70 22.51
CA ILE A 3 21.10 4.18 23.00
C ILE A 3 20.68 3.50 24.33
N GLY A 4 21.21 2.31 24.63
CA GLY A 4 20.91 1.57 25.87
C GLY A 4 21.51 2.18 27.15
N LYS A 5 22.62 2.93 27.04
CA LYS A 5 23.28 3.53 28.20
C LYS A 5 22.51 4.74 28.77
N ASN A 6 21.81 5.51 27.93
CA ASN A 6 21.07 6.69 28.38
C ASN A 6 19.78 6.36 29.16
N ARG A 7 19.14 5.22 28.89
CA ARG A 7 17.95 4.78 29.67
C ARG A 7 18.33 4.16 31.02
N ILE A 8 19.44 3.43 31.09
CA ILE A 8 20.00 2.94 32.37
C ILE A 8 20.41 4.12 33.25
N LEU A 9 20.96 5.20 32.67
CA LEU A 9 21.30 6.42 33.39
C LEU A 9 20.07 7.12 34.00
N MET A 10 18.92 7.11 33.31
CA MET A 10 17.65 7.64 33.85
C MET A 10 17.11 6.82 35.03
N VAL A 11 17.27 5.50 35.02
CA VAL A 11 16.90 4.63 36.15
C VAL A 11 17.76 4.92 37.37
N VAL A 12 19.07 5.11 37.19
CA VAL A 12 19.99 5.51 38.26
C VAL A 12 19.64 6.88 38.83
N VAL A 13 19.24 7.84 37.99
CA VAL A 13 18.79 9.18 38.43
C VAL A 13 17.44 9.13 39.17
N PHE A 14 16.51 8.25 38.78
CA PHE A 14 15.24 8.07 39.46
C PHE A 14 15.40 7.43 40.85
N VAL A 15 16.32 6.45 40.98
CA VAL A 15 16.68 5.82 42.26
C VAL A 15 17.43 6.81 43.18
N ALA A 16 18.33 7.63 42.61
CA ALA A 16 19.01 8.69 43.35
C ALA A 16 18.04 9.78 43.88
N LEU A 17 17.01 10.14 43.10
CA LEU A 17 15.98 11.09 43.53
C LEU A 17 15.08 10.55 44.65
N LEU A 18 14.87 9.24 44.72
CA LEU A 18 14.16 8.58 45.83
C LEU A 18 15.00 8.53 47.11
N GLN A 19 16.32 8.33 46.99
CA GLN A 19 17.24 8.32 48.13
C GLN A 19 17.57 9.73 48.67
N MET A 20 17.54 10.76 47.82
CA MET A 20 17.86 12.14 48.22
C MET A 20 16.76 12.86 49.00
N LYS A 21 15.52 12.34 49.03
CA LYS A 21 14.45 12.85 49.89
C LYS A 21 14.41 12.06 51.20
N GLY A 22 15.44 12.24 52.02
CA GLY A 22 15.52 11.63 53.35
C GLY A 22 14.27 11.90 54.17
N ILE A 23 13.60 10.83 54.60
CA ILE A 23 12.70 10.85 55.76
C ILE A 23 13.16 9.72 56.67
N ASP A 24 13.58 10.14 57.85
CA ASP A 24 14.02 9.35 59.00
C ASP A 24 13.15 8.11 59.28
N ALA A 25 13.83 7.11 59.85
CA ALA A 25 13.29 5.84 60.28
C ALA A 25 12.25 5.99 61.40
N ALA A 26 10.98 5.66 61.10
CA ALA A 26 9.99 5.08 62.03
C ALA A 26 8.65 4.85 61.30
N ASN A 27 8.45 3.68 60.69
CA ASN A 27 7.15 2.98 60.58
C ASN A 27 7.26 1.75 59.67
N GLU A 28 6.90 0.59 60.21
CA GLU A 28 6.96 -0.75 59.60
C GLU A 28 5.90 -1.01 58.51
N ASN A 29 5.60 -0.04 57.64
CA ASN A 29 4.67 -0.27 56.52
C ASN A 29 4.99 0.57 55.28
N ARG A 30 6.26 0.89 55.04
CA ARG A 30 6.68 1.47 53.77
C ARG A 30 6.97 0.36 52.77
N ILE A 31 6.30 0.40 51.62
CA ILE A 31 6.65 -0.40 50.45
C ILE A 31 8.17 -0.38 50.28
N ASN A 32 8.77 -1.57 50.21
CA ASN A 32 10.19 -1.71 49.97
C ASN A 32 10.52 -1.07 48.60
N LEU A 33 11.06 0.15 48.61
CA LEU A 33 11.40 0.92 47.41
C LEU A 33 12.38 0.15 46.50
N ASP A 34 13.22 -0.71 47.08
CA ASP A 34 14.11 -1.59 46.34
C ASP A 34 13.32 -2.68 45.59
N ALA A 35 12.25 -3.21 46.20
CA ALA A 35 11.34 -4.15 45.54
C ALA A 35 10.58 -3.48 44.38
N VAL A 36 10.12 -2.24 44.54
CA VAL A 36 9.48 -1.47 43.46
C VAL A 36 10.44 -1.30 42.28
N ALA A 37 11.69 -0.90 42.57
CA ALA A 37 12.73 -0.73 41.56
C ALA A 37 13.05 -2.05 40.84
N GLN A 38 13.14 -3.15 41.58
CA GLN A 38 13.38 -4.48 41.03
C GLN A 38 12.24 -4.94 40.11
N HIS A 39 10.99 -4.74 40.52
CA HIS A 39 9.82 -5.08 39.70
C HIS A 39 9.71 -4.22 38.44
N ALA A 40 10.03 -2.93 38.52
CA ALA A 40 10.07 -2.04 37.35
C ALA A 40 11.17 -2.47 36.35
N GLN A 41 12.36 -2.80 36.85
CA GLN A 41 13.45 -3.29 36.00
C GLN A 41 13.07 -4.60 35.32
N GLN A 42 12.51 -5.57 36.05
CA GLN A 42 12.03 -6.83 35.48
C GLN A 42 10.94 -6.61 34.44
N MET A 43 9.98 -5.73 34.71
CA MET A 43 8.92 -5.36 33.78
C MET A 43 9.50 -4.78 32.49
N HIS A 44 10.46 -3.85 32.54
CA HIS A 44 11.08 -3.29 31.32
C HIS A 44 11.88 -4.33 30.53
N VAL A 45 12.61 -5.23 31.20
CA VAL A 45 13.30 -6.34 30.54
C VAL A 45 12.29 -7.24 29.82
N LEU A 46 11.22 -7.65 30.50
CA LEU A 46 10.14 -8.42 29.88
C LEU A 46 9.50 -7.65 28.71
N MET A 47 9.26 -6.35 28.86
CA MET A 47 8.64 -5.53 27.82
C MET A 47 9.48 -5.50 26.54
N GLU A 48 10.80 -5.31 26.65
CA GLU A 48 11.71 -5.36 25.50
C GLU A 48 11.82 -6.77 24.90
N GLN A 49 11.81 -7.82 25.73
CA GLN A 49 11.76 -9.20 25.26
C GLN A 49 10.48 -9.48 24.47
N ARG A 50 9.31 -9.07 24.98
CA ARG A 50 8.01 -9.26 24.30
C ARG A 50 7.92 -8.45 23.00
N LYS A 51 8.45 -7.22 22.98
CA LYS A 51 8.59 -6.43 21.74
C LYS A 51 9.47 -7.14 20.70
N ALA A 52 10.61 -7.67 21.12
CA ALA A 52 11.51 -8.42 20.24
C ALA A 52 10.85 -9.70 19.68
N GLN A 53 9.97 -10.32 20.47
CA GLN A 53 9.14 -11.46 20.08
C GLN A 53 7.89 -11.07 19.25
N GLY A 54 7.68 -9.79 18.97
CA GLY A 54 6.58 -9.30 18.12
C GLY A 54 5.23 -9.17 18.83
N PHE A 55 5.18 -9.19 20.16
CA PHE A 55 3.94 -8.94 20.90
C PHE A 55 3.61 -7.44 20.93
N ASN A 56 2.32 -7.11 20.81
CA ASN A 56 1.82 -5.79 21.16
C ASN A 56 1.89 -5.58 22.68
N VAL A 57 2.67 -4.60 23.11
CA VAL A 57 2.87 -4.25 24.52
C VAL A 57 2.28 -2.89 24.90
N SER A 58 1.48 -2.27 24.04
CA SER A 58 0.97 -0.90 24.25
C SER A 58 0.19 -0.74 25.55
N LYS A 59 -0.52 -1.79 26.00
CA LYS A 59 -1.21 -1.75 27.30
C LYS A 59 -0.22 -1.73 28.48
N ALA A 60 0.90 -2.44 28.38
CA ALA A 60 1.95 -2.43 29.41
C ALA A 60 2.72 -1.10 29.41
N GLU A 61 2.95 -0.49 28.23
CA GLU A 61 3.54 0.85 28.11
C GLU A 61 2.64 1.93 28.73
N GLU A 62 1.33 1.82 28.55
CA GLU A 62 0.37 2.74 29.17
C GLU A 62 0.34 2.59 30.70
N LEU A 63 0.37 1.36 31.21
CA LEU A 63 0.46 1.11 32.65
C LEU A 63 1.78 1.63 33.26
N ASP A 64 2.89 1.53 32.53
CA ASP A 64 4.17 2.16 32.92
C ASP A 64 4.10 3.69 32.93
N ARG A 65 3.41 4.30 31.95
CA ARG A 65 3.19 5.76 31.96
C ARG A 65 2.40 6.18 33.20
N LEU A 66 1.30 5.48 33.48
CA LEU A 66 0.44 5.75 34.64
C LEU A 66 1.18 5.53 35.97
N SER A 67 2.07 4.53 36.06
CA SER A 67 2.85 4.28 37.27
C SER A 67 3.82 5.42 37.58
N ARG A 68 4.42 6.03 36.56
CA ARG A 68 5.30 7.21 36.68
C ARG A 68 4.51 8.45 37.09
N GLU A 69 3.30 8.63 36.59
CA GLU A 69 2.42 9.73 37.00
C GLU A 69 1.95 9.61 38.45
N ALA A 70 1.62 8.40 38.89
CA ALA A 70 1.27 8.12 40.28
C ALA A 70 2.44 8.42 41.22
N ALA A 71 3.66 7.97 40.86
CA ALA A 71 4.88 8.27 41.62
C ALA A 71 5.17 9.78 41.68
N GLY A 72 4.99 10.50 40.57
CA GLY A 72 5.17 11.97 40.51
C GLY A 72 4.22 12.73 41.45
N LYS A 73 3.07 12.14 41.78
CA LYS A 73 2.08 12.67 42.74
C LYS A 73 2.29 12.16 44.18
N GLY A 74 3.35 11.38 44.43
CA GLY A 74 3.64 10.77 45.73
C GLY A 74 2.78 9.56 46.08
N ASN A 75 2.01 9.02 45.13
CA ASN A 75 1.17 7.83 45.33
C ASN A 75 1.94 6.56 44.93
N TYR A 76 2.79 6.09 45.83
CA TYR A 76 3.68 4.95 45.58
C TYR A 76 2.96 3.59 45.61
N ASP A 77 1.86 3.46 46.37
CA ASP A 77 1.02 2.25 46.37
C ASP A 77 0.41 2.00 44.99
N GLU A 78 -0.14 3.05 44.39
CA GLU A 78 -0.74 2.96 43.05
C GLU A 78 0.34 2.74 41.97
N SER A 79 1.50 3.38 42.11
CA SER A 79 2.65 3.15 41.22
C SER A 79 3.08 1.67 41.25
N PHE A 80 3.20 1.09 42.44
CA PHE A 80 3.58 -0.32 42.60
C PHE A 80 2.51 -1.27 42.05
N ARG A 81 1.23 -1.01 42.31
CA ARG A 81 0.10 -1.78 41.77
C ARG A 81 0.13 -1.83 40.23
N LEU A 82 0.36 -0.68 39.60
CA LEU A 82 0.42 -0.55 38.13
C LEU A 82 1.64 -1.27 37.54
N ILE A 83 2.80 -1.23 38.20
CA ILE A 83 4.00 -1.98 37.79
C ILE A 83 3.73 -3.49 37.86
N LEU A 84 3.10 -3.98 38.94
CA LEU A 84 2.75 -5.39 39.08
C LEU A 84 1.72 -5.83 38.04
N GLU A 85 0.74 -4.98 37.73
CA GLU A 85 -0.26 -5.23 36.70
C GLU A 85 0.39 -5.32 35.31
N ALA A 86 1.26 -4.38 34.96
CA ALA A 86 2.02 -4.38 33.71
C ALA A 86 2.92 -5.61 33.60
N LYS A 87 3.65 -5.94 34.68
CA LYS A 87 4.49 -7.14 34.75
C LYS A 87 3.66 -8.42 34.59
N SER A 88 2.53 -8.54 35.28
CA SER A 88 1.64 -9.71 35.19
C SER A 88 1.09 -9.88 33.77
N LEU A 89 0.75 -8.78 33.07
CA LEU A 89 0.36 -8.83 31.67
C LEU A 89 1.49 -9.40 30.80
N LEU A 90 2.73 -8.94 30.99
CA LEU A 90 3.90 -9.40 30.26
C LEU A 90 4.31 -10.85 30.58
N GLU A 91 4.03 -11.34 31.80
CA GLU A 91 4.26 -12.73 32.22
C GLU A 91 3.17 -13.67 31.70
N LYS A 92 1.92 -13.21 31.64
CA LYS A 92 0.78 -13.95 31.04
C LYS A 92 0.93 -14.11 29.52
N MET A 93 1.78 -13.31 28.89
CA MET A 93 2.25 -13.55 27.52
C MET A 93 3.14 -14.80 27.51
N LYS A 94 2.55 -15.99 27.66
CA LYS A 94 3.25 -17.28 27.53
C LYS A 94 3.69 -17.49 26.09
N ASP A 95 4.79 -18.22 25.92
CA ASP A 95 5.15 -18.85 24.65
C ASP A 95 4.08 -19.90 24.34
N LEU A 96 3.05 -19.47 23.61
CA LEU A 96 2.08 -20.37 23.00
C LEU A 96 2.79 -21.20 21.92
N PRO A 97 2.35 -22.44 21.66
CA PRO A 97 2.86 -23.20 20.54
C PRO A 97 2.54 -22.46 19.23
N THR A 98 3.60 -21.94 18.59
CA THR A 98 3.75 -21.67 17.13
C THR A 98 2.81 -20.65 16.47
N ASN A 99 3.31 -19.96 15.43
CA ASN A 99 2.65 -18.95 14.59
C ASN A 99 1.43 -19.47 13.78
N GLN A 100 0.54 -20.21 14.43
CA GLN A 100 -0.58 -20.90 13.80
C GLN A 100 -1.79 -21.01 14.72
N ILE A 101 -2.97 -21.14 14.12
CA ILE A 101 -4.25 -21.35 14.82
C ILE A 101 -5.10 -22.34 14.03
N THR A 102 -5.86 -23.17 14.74
CA THR A 102 -6.87 -24.01 14.10
C THR A 102 -8.21 -23.30 14.12
N VAL A 103 -8.85 -23.19 12.95
CA VAL A 103 -10.14 -22.51 12.77
C VAL A 103 -11.11 -23.43 12.04
N ALA A 104 -12.40 -23.31 12.36
CA ALA A 104 -13.47 -23.94 11.60
C ALA A 104 -14.11 -22.89 10.67
N LEU A 105 -13.92 -23.05 9.36
CA LEU A 105 -14.48 -22.19 8.32
C LEU A 105 -15.86 -22.72 7.89
N PRO A 106 -16.97 -21.98 8.11
CA PRO A 106 -18.30 -22.39 7.65
C PRO A 106 -18.41 -22.26 6.13
N LEU A 107 -18.86 -23.33 5.45
CA LEU A 107 -19.03 -23.37 4.00
C LEU A 107 -20.25 -24.21 3.63
N SER A 108 -20.93 -23.80 2.55
CA SER A 108 -22.04 -24.56 1.97
C SER A 108 -21.59 -25.69 1.04
N ALA A 109 -20.32 -25.66 0.62
CA ALA A 109 -19.73 -26.68 -0.23
C ALA A 109 -19.64 -28.04 0.49
N THR A 110 -19.69 -29.15 -0.25
CA THR A 110 -19.44 -30.50 0.29
C THR A 110 -17.96 -30.89 0.24
N LYS A 111 -17.20 -30.28 -0.68
CA LYS A 111 -15.77 -30.50 -0.84
C LYS A 111 -15.08 -29.23 -1.31
N VAL A 112 -13.90 -28.96 -0.77
CA VAL A 112 -13.11 -27.78 -1.12
C VAL A 112 -11.70 -28.15 -1.53
N ARG A 113 -11.03 -27.23 -2.20
CA ARG A 113 -9.59 -27.27 -2.45
C ARG A 113 -8.91 -26.20 -1.62
N VAL A 114 -7.94 -26.61 -0.81
CA VAL A 114 -7.12 -25.71 -0.01
C VAL A 114 -5.75 -25.57 -0.67
N THR A 115 -5.34 -24.34 -0.97
CA THR A 115 -4.06 -24.04 -1.63
C THR A 115 -3.33 -22.96 -0.86
N SER A 116 -2.09 -23.22 -0.41
CA SER A 116 -1.22 -22.16 0.10
C SER A 116 -1.00 -21.11 -0.97
N ALA A 117 -1.13 -19.83 -0.63
CA ALA A 117 -0.86 -18.72 -1.54
C ALA A 117 0.63 -18.52 -1.79
N VAL A 118 1.49 -19.14 -0.96
CA VAL A 118 2.95 -19.13 -1.11
C VAL A 118 3.42 -20.50 -1.63
N PRO A 119 4.28 -20.56 -2.65
CA PRO A 119 4.85 -21.82 -3.14
C PRO A 119 5.60 -22.59 -2.06
N ASP A 120 5.69 -23.92 -2.21
CA ASP A 120 6.40 -24.81 -1.28
C ASP A 120 7.92 -24.85 -1.56
N PHE A 121 8.52 -23.66 -1.65
CA PHE A 121 9.92 -23.43 -1.99
C PHE A 121 10.48 -22.29 -1.13
N THR A 122 11.80 -22.21 -1.02
CA THR A 122 12.48 -21.10 -0.33
C THR A 122 12.86 -19.97 -1.29
N THR A 123 13.01 -20.27 -2.58
CA THR A 123 13.30 -19.31 -3.65
C THR A 123 12.61 -19.69 -4.96
N GLY A 124 12.21 -18.71 -5.75
CA GLY A 124 11.59 -18.92 -7.05
C GLY A 124 12.54 -19.46 -8.13
N LYS A 125 13.85 -19.48 -7.87
CA LYS A 125 14.85 -20.13 -8.74
C LYS A 125 14.57 -21.62 -8.94
N ASP A 126 14.06 -22.29 -7.91
CA ASP A 126 13.85 -23.73 -7.92
C ASP A 126 12.48 -24.13 -8.52
N VAL A 127 11.63 -23.15 -8.80
CA VAL A 127 10.32 -23.36 -9.41
C VAL A 127 10.50 -23.57 -10.93
N LYS A 128 10.48 -24.83 -11.35
CA LYS A 128 10.61 -25.21 -12.78
C LYS A 128 9.29 -25.16 -13.55
N ASP A 129 8.17 -25.41 -12.87
CA ASP A 129 6.82 -25.36 -13.45
C ASP A 129 5.90 -24.62 -12.47
N SER A 130 5.36 -23.47 -12.90
CA SER A 130 4.44 -22.65 -12.10
C SER A 130 3.21 -23.43 -11.61
N ARG A 131 2.73 -24.43 -12.37
CA ARG A 131 1.58 -25.26 -12.00
C ARG A 131 1.90 -26.25 -10.88
N LYS A 132 3.18 -26.57 -10.69
CA LYS A 132 3.70 -27.45 -9.64
C LYS A 132 4.31 -26.68 -8.48
N ALA A 133 4.29 -25.35 -8.52
CA ALA A 133 4.78 -24.50 -7.45
C ALA A 133 3.94 -24.64 -6.17
N PHE A 134 2.68 -25.08 -6.32
CA PHE A 134 1.70 -25.20 -5.24
C PHE A 134 1.22 -26.64 -5.12
N THR A 135 0.92 -27.05 -3.88
CA THR A 135 0.37 -28.37 -3.56
C THR A 135 -1.07 -28.22 -3.06
N PRO A 136 -2.06 -28.02 -3.96
CA PRO A 136 -3.46 -27.94 -3.57
C PRO A 136 -3.93 -29.27 -2.97
N ARG A 137 -4.73 -29.21 -1.90
CA ARG A 137 -5.24 -30.40 -1.20
C ARG A 137 -6.76 -30.39 -1.21
N PRO A 138 -7.42 -31.46 -1.69
CA PRO A 138 -8.86 -31.62 -1.51
C PRO A 138 -9.16 -31.89 -0.02
N VAL A 139 -10.18 -31.23 0.52
CA VAL A 139 -10.64 -31.42 1.90
C VAL A 139 -12.15 -31.55 1.88
N ASP A 140 -12.68 -32.60 2.51
CA ASP A 140 -14.11 -32.79 2.64
C ASP A 140 -14.67 -31.83 3.71
N VAL A 141 -15.84 -31.26 3.43
CA VAL A 141 -16.56 -30.41 4.38
C VAL A 141 -17.40 -31.32 5.27
N LYS A 142 -17.21 -31.23 6.59
CA LYS A 142 -17.94 -32.02 7.58
C LYS A 142 -18.81 -31.08 8.41
N ASP A 143 -20.09 -31.41 8.55
CA ASP A 143 -21.07 -30.61 9.30
C ASP A 143 -21.10 -29.13 8.86
N GLY A 144 -20.98 -28.89 7.55
CA GLY A 144 -20.95 -27.55 6.95
C GLY A 144 -19.70 -26.73 7.30
N LYS A 145 -18.62 -27.37 7.76
CA LYS A 145 -17.38 -26.70 8.15
C LYS A 145 -16.14 -27.42 7.63
N VAL A 146 -15.09 -26.64 7.39
CA VAL A 146 -13.74 -27.14 7.11
C VAL A 146 -12.81 -26.67 8.22
N THR A 147 -12.11 -27.60 8.86
CA THR A 147 -11.09 -27.29 9.86
C THR A 147 -9.75 -27.04 9.17
N LEU A 148 -9.15 -25.88 9.43
CA LEU A 148 -7.91 -25.43 8.82
C LEU A 148 -6.91 -25.01 9.89
N THR A 149 -5.64 -25.35 9.71
CA THR A 149 -4.55 -24.74 10.47
C THR A 149 -4.02 -23.56 9.66
N LEU A 150 -4.30 -22.35 10.12
CA LEU A 150 -3.83 -21.11 9.51
C LEU A 150 -2.48 -20.71 10.10
N THR A 151 -1.65 -20.08 9.28
CA THR A 151 -0.38 -19.44 9.67
C THR A 151 -0.36 -18.02 9.12
N ASN A 152 0.77 -17.32 9.21
CA ASN A 152 0.96 -16.03 8.54
C ASN A 152 1.03 -16.16 7.00
N LYS A 153 1.06 -17.36 6.43
CA LYS A 153 0.94 -17.58 4.97
C LYS A 153 -0.54 -17.64 4.58
N PRO A 154 -1.01 -16.79 3.66
CA PRO A 154 -2.39 -16.87 3.18
C PRO A 154 -2.69 -18.21 2.53
N VAL A 155 -3.92 -18.67 2.68
CA VAL A 155 -4.45 -19.87 2.03
C VAL A 155 -5.72 -19.51 1.28
N PHE A 156 -5.87 -20.08 0.09
CA PHE A 156 -7.09 -20.07 -0.69
C PHE A 156 -7.91 -21.32 -0.38
N VAL A 157 -9.21 -21.16 -0.18
CA VAL A 157 -10.17 -22.25 0.01
C VAL A 157 -11.26 -22.08 -1.04
N GLU A 158 -11.29 -22.99 -2.00
CA GLU A 158 -12.15 -22.93 -3.18
C GLU A 158 -13.20 -24.03 -3.14
N ASP A 159 -14.46 -23.69 -3.41
CA ASP A 159 -15.50 -24.66 -3.68
C ASP A 159 -15.20 -25.41 -4.99
N ILE A 160 -15.12 -26.75 -4.92
CA ILE A 160 -14.87 -27.61 -6.08
C ILE A 160 -16.06 -28.52 -6.43
N SER A 161 -17.25 -28.23 -5.92
CA SER A 161 -18.50 -28.82 -6.42
C SER A 161 -18.73 -28.46 -7.90
N ASP A 162 -19.57 -29.24 -8.60
CA ASP A 162 -19.68 -29.26 -10.06
C ASP A 162 -19.92 -27.88 -10.73
N VAL A 163 -19.53 -27.85 -12.01
CA VAL A 163 -19.13 -26.69 -12.82
C VAL A 163 -20.23 -25.63 -12.99
N SER A 164 -19.92 -24.37 -12.66
CA SER A 164 -20.60 -23.22 -13.27
C SER A 164 -19.82 -22.77 -14.50
N GLU A 165 -20.52 -22.23 -15.50
CA GLU A 165 -19.91 -21.67 -16.70
C GLU A 165 -18.91 -20.57 -16.32
N LYS A 166 -17.70 -20.67 -16.87
CA LYS A 166 -16.69 -19.59 -16.75
C LYS A 166 -17.20 -18.39 -17.54
N THR A 167 -17.39 -17.26 -16.86
CA THR A 167 -17.56 -16.00 -17.58
C THR A 167 -16.22 -15.55 -18.15
N THR A 168 -16.23 -15.05 -19.39
CA THR A 168 -15.08 -14.38 -19.98
C THR A 168 -15.03 -12.96 -19.44
N ASP A 169 -14.16 -12.70 -18.46
CA ASP A 169 -13.82 -11.34 -18.02
C ASP A 169 -12.94 -10.68 -19.08
N THR A 170 -13.33 -9.49 -19.54
CA THR A 170 -12.56 -8.68 -20.50
C THR A 170 -11.34 -8.03 -19.86
N GLY A 171 -11.10 -8.27 -18.57
CA GLY A 171 -9.98 -7.72 -17.80
C GLY A 171 -10.24 -6.30 -17.28
N GLU A 172 -11.28 -5.62 -17.77
CA GLU A 172 -11.65 -4.28 -17.32
C GLU A 172 -12.03 -4.26 -15.82
N THR A 173 -12.68 -5.32 -15.34
CA THR A 173 -13.05 -5.43 -13.93
C THR A 173 -11.91 -5.89 -13.04
N SER A 174 -10.80 -6.36 -13.61
CA SER A 174 -9.63 -6.82 -12.86
C SER A 174 -9.12 -5.73 -11.91
N PRO A 175 -8.92 -6.04 -10.62
CA PRO A 175 -8.32 -5.11 -9.67
C PRO A 175 -6.79 -5.08 -9.74
N PHE A 176 -6.18 -5.94 -10.57
CA PHE A 176 -4.73 -6.19 -10.56
C PHE A 176 -4.04 -5.41 -11.68
N GLY A 177 -3.18 -4.46 -11.30
CA GLY A 177 -2.36 -3.70 -12.23
C GLY A 177 -0.88 -3.67 -11.86
N ILE A 178 -0.06 -3.15 -12.78
CA ILE A 178 1.35 -2.86 -12.57
C ILE A 178 1.61 -1.39 -12.85
N HIS A 179 2.35 -0.73 -11.98
CA HIS A 179 2.83 0.63 -12.19
C HIS A 179 4.26 0.60 -12.75
N GLU A 180 4.50 1.35 -13.82
CA GLU A 180 5.80 1.47 -14.50
C GLU A 180 6.45 0.14 -14.90
N PRO A 181 5.79 -0.69 -15.73
CA PRO A 181 6.49 -1.78 -16.42
C PRO A 181 7.53 -1.22 -17.41
N PRO A 182 8.44 -2.05 -17.94
CA PRO A 182 9.23 -1.67 -19.11
C PRO A 182 8.34 -1.18 -20.27
N VAL A 183 8.74 -0.07 -20.92
CA VAL A 183 7.98 0.57 -22.01
C VAL A 183 8.68 0.59 -23.36
N ASP A 184 9.95 0.15 -23.42
CA ASP A 184 10.69 0.06 -24.69
C ASP A 184 10.21 -1.14 -25.53
N THR A 185 9.82 -2.22 -24.84
CA THR A 185 9.32 -3.47 -25.45
C THR A 185 8.27 -4.08 -24.55
N TYR A 186 7.23 -4.68 -25.15
CA TYR A 186 6.19 -5.35 -24.39
C TYR A 186 6.75 -6.61 -23.71
N ASP A 187 6.57 -6.70 -22.40
CA ASP A 187 7.02 -7.84 -21.61
C ASP A 187 5.90 -8.89 -21.54
N THR A 188 6.05 -9.98 -22.29
CA THR A 188 5.07 -11.10 -22.34
C THR A 188 4.83 -11.78 -20.98
N ARG A 189 5.65 -11.49 -19.96
CA ARG A 189 5.38 -11.94 -18.59
C ARG A 189 4.18 -11.23 -17.96
N LEU A 190 3.76 -10.07 -18.50
CA LEU A 190 2.49 -9.43 -18.14
C LEU A 190 1.30 -10.32 -18.52
N ASP A 191 1.33 -10.97 -19.70
CA ASP A 191 0.31 -11.94 -20.11
C ASP A 191 0.32 -13.17 -19.20
N ASP A 192 1.50 -13.70 -18.87
CA ASP A 192 1.66 -14.87 -17.97
C ASP A 192 1.11 -14.59 -16.55
N LEU A 193 1.10 -13.32 -16.12
CA LEU A 193 0.55 -12.86 -14.85
C LEU A 193 -0.94 -12.49 -14.95
N GLY A 194 -1.54 -12.47 -16.14
CA GLY A 194 -2.93 -12.04 -16.35
C GLY A 194 -3.14 -10.53 -16.08
N ILE A 195 -2.15 -9.69 -16.41
CA ILE A 195 -2.24 -8.24 -16.22
C ILE A 195 -3.06 -7.60 -17.33
N HIS A 196 -4.08 -6.84 -16.93
CA HIS A 196 -4.94 -6.08 -17.85
C HIS A 196 -4.88 -4.56 -17.61
N TRP A 197 -4.11 -4.11 -16.61
CA TRP A 197 -4.02 -2.72 -16.20
C TRP A 197 -2.59 -2.30 -15.97
N ILE A 198 -2.18 -1.22 -16.62
CA ILE A 198 -0.89 -0.56 -16.44
C ILE A 198 -1.11 0.89 -16.03
N ARG A 199 -0.28 1.40 -15.11
CA ARG A 199 -0.14 2.83 -14.88
C ARG A 199 1.17 3.33 -15.48
N LEU A 200 1.05 4.34 -16.33
CA LEU A 200 2.13 5.09 -16.96
C LEU A 200 2.21 6.48 -16.33
N SER A 201 3.38 6.86 -15.82
CA SER A 201 3.63 8.09 -15.09
C SER A 201 5.05 8.60 -15.35
N GLY A 202 5.39 9.79 -14.88
CA GLY A 202 6.74 10.34 -15.02
C GLY A 202 7.28 10.21 -16.46
N PRO A 203 8.41 9.49 -16.70
CA PRO A 203 8.99 9.29 -18.03
C PRO A 203 8.12 8.51 -19.03
N SER A 204 7.12 7.72 -18.57
CA SER A 204 6.21 6.97 -19.44
C SER A 204 4.81 7.62 -19.56
N GLY A 205 4.49 8.59 -18.70
CA GLY A 205 3.24 9.36 -18.72
C GLY A 205 3.29 10.58 -19.64
N VAL A 206 2.26 11.43 -19.62
CA VAL A 206 2.25 12.71 -20.34
C VAL A 206 2.98 13.76 -19.52
N VAL A 207 3.93 14.46 -20.13
CA VAL A 207 4.71 15.52 -19.48
C VAL A 207 4.72 16.74 -20.38
N TRP A 208 4.07 17.81 -19.94
CA TRP A 208 3.91 19.00 -20.79
C TRP A 208 5.24 19.56 -21.31
N ASP A 209 6.30 19.57 -20.49
CA ASP A 209 7.65 19.97 -20.91
C ASP A 209 8.27 19.09 -22.01
N ALA A 210 7.99 17.79 -21.99
CA ALA A 210 8.57 16.83 -22.93
C ALA A 210 7.76 16.75 -24.23
N ASP A 211 6.44 16.85 -24.11
CA ASP A 211 5.49 16.66 -25.20
C ASP A 211 5.15 17.99 -25.91
N GLU A 212 5.40 19.14 -25.27
CA GLU A 212 5.40 20.48 -25.88
C GLU A 212 6.67 21.26 -25.47
N PRO A 213 7.86 20.87 -26.00
CA PRO A 213 9.14 21.47 -25.61
C PRO A 213 9.27 22.95 -25.95
N GLU A 214 8.53 23.41 -26.97
CA GLU A 214 8.38 24.83 -27.30
C GLU A 214 6.89 25.12 -27.51
N LYS A 215 6.44 26.30 -27.11
CA LYS A 215 5.04 26.72 -27.28
C LYS A 215 4.54 26.48 -28.71
N GLY A 216 3.50 25.67 -28.85
CA GLY A 216 2.86 25.27 -30.11
C GLY A 216 3.60 24.21 -30.92
N LYS A 217 4.74 23.69 -30.45
CA LYS A 217 5.51 22.62 -31.12
C LYS A 217 5.50 21.37 -30.27
N TYR A 218 4.87 20.32 -30.78
CA TYR A 218 4.64 19.09 -30.05
C TYR A 218 5.62 17.98 -30.47
N ASN A 219 6.03 17.17 -29.49
CA ASN A 219 6.78 15.93 -29.73
C ASN A 219 6.05 14.75 -29.09
N TRP A 220 5.20 14.09 -29.87
CA TRP A 220 4.39 12.96 -29.39
C TRP A 220 5.11 11.61 -29.40
N SER A 221 6.32 11.52 -29.96
CA SER A 221 7.00 10.24 -30.22
C SER A 221 7.08 9.32 -28.99
N ARG A 222 7.42 9.89 -27.83
CA ARG A 222 7.55 9.15 -26.57
C ARG A 222 6.22 8.58 -26.10
N ILE A 223 5.19 9.43 -26.01
CA ILE A 223 3.90 9.04 -25.47
C ILE A 223 3.14 8.13 -26.45
N ASP A 224 3.22 8.40 -27.76
CA ASP A 224 2.66 7.55 -28.80
C ASP A 224 3.20 6.13 -28.69
N ASN A 225 4.52 5.97 -28.53
CA ASN A 225 5.16 4.68 -28.37
C ASN A 225 4.67 3.94 -27.12
N CYS A 226 4.65 4.62 -25.95
CA CYS A 226 4.25 4.01 -24.69
C CYS A 226 2.80 3.54 -24.72
N VAL A 227 1.87 4.40 -25.15
CA VAL A 227 0.43 4.10 -25.16
C VAL A 227 0.10 3.06 -26.23
N SER A 228 0.66 3.20 -27.44
CA SER A 228 0.45 2.23 -28.52
C SER A 228 0.96 0.84 -28.18
N LEU A 229 2.05 0.74 -27.38
CA LEU A 229 2.60 -0.54 -26.94
C LEU A 229 1.55 -1.34 -26.16
N PHE A 230 0.93 -0.73 -25.16
CA PHE A 230 -0.06 -1.43 -24.32
C PHE A 230 -1.41 -1.58 -25.03
N HIS A 231 -1.81 -0.60 -25.86
CA HIS A 231 -3.03 -0.67 -26.64
C HIS A 231 -3.04 -1.88 -27.60
N LYS A 232 -1.95 -2.12 -28.33
CA LYS A 232 -1.81 -3.28 -29.24
C LYS A 232 -1.95 -4.64 -28.55
N HIS A 233 -1.73 -4.68 -27.24
CA HIS A 233 -1.82 -5.88 -26.41
C HIS A 233 -3.12 -5.93 -25.58
N ASN A 234 -4.11 -5.07 -25.88
CA ASN A 234 -5.39 -5.00 -25.17
C ASN A 234 -5.23 -4.76 -23.65
N VAL A 235 -4.21 -4.00 -23.26
CA VAL A 235 -3.96 -3.63 -21.86
C VAL A 235 -4.49 -2.22 -21.61
N ASN A 236 -5.31 -2.07 -20.58
CA ASN A 236 -5.84 -0.76 -20.17
C ASN A 236 -4.76 0.08 -19.50
N THR A 237 -4.75 1.39 -19.80
CA THR A 237 -3.77 2.31 -19.23
C THR A 237 -4.41 3.39 -18.38
N VAL A 238 -3.82 3.65 -17.22
CA VAL A 238 -3.91 4.92 -16.48
C VAL A 238 -2.70 5.75 -16.88
N VAL A 239 -2.91 6.95 -17.39
CA VAL A 239 -1.82 7.83 -17.81
C VAL A 239 -1.81 9.09 -16.96
N THR A 240 -0.71 9.32 -16.25
CA THR A 240 -0.49 10.54 -15.47
C THR A 240 -0.06 11.68 -16.37
N VAL A 241 -0.70 12.84 -16.20
CA VAL A 241 -0.37 14.11 -16.84
C VAL A 241 0.36 14.99 -15.84
N LEU A 242 1.59 15.36 -16.16
CA LEU A 242 2.36 16.35 -15.44
C LEU A 242 2.22 17.73 -16.11
N CYS A 243 1.70 18.72 -15.39
CA CYS A 243 1.47 20.07 -15.87
C CYS A 243 2.72 20.95 -15.82
N PHE A 244 3.90 20.37 -15.60
CA PHE A 244 5.15 21.10 -15.58
C PHE A 244 5.64 21.40 -17.00
N ASN A 245 6.01 22.66 -17.24
CA ASN A 245 6.71 23.08 -18.45
C ASN A 245 7.71 24.22 -18.15
N LYS A 246 8.96 24.09 -18.62
CA LYS A 246 10.04 25.05 -18.39
C LYS A 246 9.73 26.42 -18.98
N TRP A 247 9.23 26.48 -20.21
CA TRP A 247 8.93 27.76 -20.87
C TRP A 247 7.72 28.45 -20.22
N ASP A 248 6.74 27.67 -19.73
CA ASP A 248 5.61 28.22 -18.98
C ASP A 248 6.08 28.83 -17.65
N GLN A 249 6.93 28.11 -16.92
CA GLN A 249 7.42 28.55 -15.61
C GLN A 249 8.52 29.61 -15.71
N GLY A 250 9.08 29.85 -16.90
CA GLY A 250 10.17 30.79 -17.14
C GLY A 250 11.50 30.33 -16.53
N ILE A 251 11.73 29.01 -16.46
CA ILE A 251 12.97 28.42 -15.94
C ILE A 251 13.73 27.71 -17.07
N ARG A 252 15.06 27.77 -17.04
CA ARG A 252 15.90 27.13 -18.08
C ARG A 252 16.39 25.74 -17.69
N THR A 253 16.58 25.50 -16.40
CA THR A 253 17.09 24.25 -15.85
C THR A 253 16.29 23.83 -14.61
N LEU A 254 16.23 22.53 -14.37
CA LEU A 254 15.65 21.99 -13.14
C LEU A 254 16.62 22.23 -11.98
N LYS A 255 16.09 22.50 -10.78
CA LYS A 255 16.89 22.60 -9.56
C LYS A 255 17.49 21.25 -9.16
N VAL A 256 16.76 20.17 -9.42
CA VAL A 256 17.20 18.78 -9.25
C VAL A 256 17.02 18.07 -10.59
N PRO A 257 18.07 17.47 -11.17
CA PRO A 257 17.96 16.72 -12.41
C PRO A 257 16.87 15.65 -12.31
N GLY A 258 15.96 15.61 -13.29
CA GLY A 258 14.92 14.58 -13.39
C GLY A 258 13.71 14.75 -12.47
N ILE A 259 13.71 15.68 -11.51
CA ILE A 259 12.55 15.94 -10.64
C ILE A 259 11.99 17.34 -10.92
N PRO A 260 11.00 17.46 -11.82
CA PRO A 260 10.31 18.73 -12.04
C PRO A 260 9.54 19.14 -10.78
N VAL A 261 9.77 20.38 -10.35
CA VAL A 261 8.93 21.02 -9.34
C VAL A 261 7.72 21.62 -10.04
N THR A 262 6.54 21.09 -9.75
CA THR A 262 5.29 21.47 -10.39
C THR A 262 4.55 22.51 -9.57
N LYS A 263 3.83 23.39 -10.28
CA LYS A 263 2.96 24.44 -9.74
C LYS A 263 1.82 24.63 -10.73
N LEU A 264 0.82 25.41 -10.34
CA LEU A 264 -0.20 25.82 -11.29
C LEU A 264 0.47 26.49 -12.51
N PRO A 265 0.11 26.11 -13.76
CA PRO A 265 0.62 26.75 -14.95
C PRO A 265 0.42 28.27 -14.92
N LYS A 266 1.44 29.02 -15.36
CA LYS A 266 1.32 30.49 -15.45
C LYS A 266 0.41 30.89 -16.59
N HIS A 267 0.45 30.14 -17.69
CA HIS A 267 -0.36 30.35 -18.88
C HIS A 267 -1.42 29.24 -18.98
N LEU A 268 -2.48 29.37 -18.18
CA LEU A 268 -3.55 28.35 -18.09
C LEU A 268 -4.22 28.03 -19.43
N MET A 269 -4.34 29.00 -20.35
CA MET A 269 -4.91 28.76 -21.68
C MET A 269 -4.01 27.87 -22.55
N GLU A 270 -2.70 27.98 -22.39
CA GLU A 270 -1.75 27.14 -23.12
C GLU A 270 -1.76 25.72 -22.56
N TYR A 271 -1.80 25.57 -21.24
CA TYR A 271 -1.95 24.26 -20.61
C TYR A 271 -3.26 23.57 -21.02
N GLN A 272 -4.38 24.29 -21.04
CA GLN A 272 -5.66 23.75 -21.52
C GLN A 272 -5.59 23.34 -23.00
N SER A 273 -4.91 24.13 -23.84
CA SER A 273 -4.73 23.80 -25.25
C SER A 273 -3.87 22.56 -25.45
N PHE A 274 -2.80 22.41 -24.67
CA PHE A 274 -1.99 21.20 -24.63
C PHE A 274 -2.83 19.99 -24.19
N LEU A 275 -3.55 20.12 -23.08
CA LEU A 275 -4.35 19.04 -22.52
C LEU A 275 -5.45 18.60 -23.49
N LYS A 276 -6.11 19.55 -24.16
CA LYS A 276 -7.07 19.24 -25.22
C LYS A 276 -6.42 18.44 -26.35
N ARG A 277 -5.27 18.87 -26.85
CA ARG A 277 -4.55 18.19 -27.95
C ARG A 277 -4.13 16.77 -27.59
N VAL A 278 -3.62 16.54 -26.38
CA VAL A 278 -3.22 15.20 -25.98
C VAL A 278 -4.41 14.29 -25.69
N VAL A 279 -5.54 14.83 -25.22
CA VAL A 279 -6.76 14.05 -25.02
C VAL A 279 -7.39 13.65 -26.36
N GLU A 280 -7.52 14.59 -27.29
CA GLU A 280 -7.98 14.35 -28.67
C GLU A 280 -7.17 13.23 -29.32
N ARG A 281 -5.84 13.35 -29.24
CA ARG A 281 -4.91 12.38 -29.82
C ARG A 281 -5.11 10.94 -29.33
N PHE A 282 -5.75 10.74 -28.19
CA PHE A 282 -5.94 9.44 -27.54
C PHE A 282 -7.39 9.16 -27.14
N ASP A 283 -8.37 9.77 -27.82
CA ASP A 283 -9.79 9.48 -27.57
C ASP A 283 -10.34 8.36 -28.47
N GLY A 284 -9.70 8.11 -29.62
CA GLY A 284 -10.01 7.01 -30.54
C GLY A 284 -11.28 7.21 -31.35
N ASP A 285 -11.69 8.45 -31.60
CA ASP A 285 -12.87 8.75 -32.41
C ASP A 285 -12.59 8.76 -33.93
N GLY A 286 -11.31 8.64 -34.32
CA GLY A 286 -10.84 8.65 -35.71
C GLY A 286 -10.44 10.03 -36.23
N ILE A 287 -10.51 11.08 -35.43
CA ILE A 287 -10.14 12.47 -35.76
C ILE A 287 -8.86 12.82 -35.00
N ASP A 288 -7.82 13.28 -35.74
CA ASP A 288 -6.53 13.72 -35.17
C ASP A 288 -5.84 12.75 -34.16
N ASP A 289 -6.27 11.48 -34.17
CA ASP A 289 -5.74 10.38 -33.38
C ASP A 289 -4.23 10.15 -33.60
N ALA A 290 -3.57 9.60 -32.58
CA ALA A 290 -2.26 8.99 -32.75
C ALA A 290 -2.34 7.80 -33.73
N PRO A 291 -1.24 7.45 -34.44
CA PRO A 291 -1.23 6.31 -35.36
C PRO A 291 -1.71 5.01 -34.70
N GLY A 292 -2.75 4.41 -35.27
CA GLY A 292 -3.40 3.20 -34.73
C GLY A 292 -4.55 3.47 -33.76
N SER A 293 -4.96 4.73 -33.59
CA SER A 293 -6.08 5.18 -32.74
C SER A 293 -6.09 4.57 -31.32
N PRO A 294 -4.96 4.60 -30.59
CA PRO A 294 -4.92 4.09 -29.23
C PRO A 294 -5.75 4.97 -28.29
N VAL A 295 -6.45 4.35 -27.33
CA VAL A 295 -7.36 5.06 -26.41
C VAL A 295 -6.81 5.12 -24.99
N ILE A 296 -6.76 6.32 -24.42
CA ILE A 296 -6.55 6.53 -22.97
C ILE A 296 -7.89 6.83 -22.30
N ARG A 297 -8.37 5.88 -21.49
CA ARG A 297 -9.63 6.01 -20.75
C ARG A 297 -9.47 6.68 -19.39
N TYR A 298 -8.27 6.66 -18.80
CA TYR A 298 -8.02 7.10 -17.43
C TYR A 298 -6.84 8.06 -17.38
N TRP A 299 -7.14 9.32 -17.05
CA TRP A 299 -6.18 10.40 -16.97
C TRP A 299 -5.98 10.77 -15.50
N GLN A 300 -4.75 10.65 -15.00
CA GLN A 300 -4.41 11.09 -13.66
C GLN A 300 -3.74 12.46 -13.72
N ILE A 301 -4.17 13.40 -12.88
CA ILE A 301 -3.58 14.75 -12.87
C ILE A 301 -2.52 14.84 -11.78
N GLU A 302 -1.26 15.03 -12.20
CA GLU A 302 -0.06 15.07 -11.36
C GLU A 302 0.23 13.76 -10.59
N ASN A 303 1.35 13.75 -9.84
CA ASN A 303 1.73 12.67 -8.95
C ASN A 303 2.13 13.24 -7.58
N GLU A 304 1.60 12.66 -6.50
CA GLU A 304 2.02 12.97 -5.12
C GLU A 304 2.18 14.47 -4.79
N PRO A 305 1.14 15.31 -4.98
CA PRO A 305 1.22 16.74 -4.73
C PRO A 305 1.41 17.08 -3.24
N ASP A 306 1.10 16.16 -2.33
CA ASP A 306 1.48 16.31 -0.92
C ASP A 306 2.98 16.06 -0.70
N GLY A 307 3.68 15.39 -1.60
CA GLY A 307 5.10 15.06 -1.54
C GLY A 307 6.04 16.20 -1.95
N ILE A 308 7.06 15.86 -2.76
CA ILE A 308 8.10 16.83 -3.16
C ILE A 308 7.84 17.54 -4.51
N GLY A 309 7.00 16.95 -5.37
CA GLY A 309 6.77 17.43 -6.73
C GLY A 309 6.03 18.76 -6.77
N TRP A 310 4.89 18.86 -6.11
CA TRP A 310 4.08 20.07 -6.10
C TRP A 310 4.58 21.09 -5.07
N ARG A 311 4.84 22.32 -5.51
CA ARG A 311 5.33 23.44 -4.68
C ARG A 311 4.41 24.66 -4.78
N ASP A 312 3.12 24.39 -4.68
CA ASP A 312 2.04 25.37 -4.62
C ASP A 312 0.98 24.94 -3.59
N THR A 313 -0.08 25.73 -3.43
CA THR A 313 -1.11 25.52 -2.41
C THR A 313 -2.08 24.39 -2.79
N PRO A 314 -2.73 23.74 -1.80
CA PRO A 314 -3.88 22.85 -2.02
C PRO A 314 -4.98 23.48 -2.88
N ASN A 315 -5.25 24.79 -2.69
CA ASN A 315 -6.26 25.52 -3.47
C ASN A 315 -5.87 25.67 -4.95
N ASN A 316 -4.59 25.91 -5.25
CA ASN A 316 -4.15 25.95 -6.64
C ASN A 316 -4.13 24.57 -7.28
N PHE A 317 -3.87 23.50 -6.51
CA PHE A 317 -4.03 22.14 -7.01
C PHE A 317 -5.51 21.84 -7.33
N ALA A 318 -6.45 22.25 -6.47
CA ALA A 318 -7.89 22.16 -6.73
C ALA A 318 -8.27 22.86 -8.06
N LYS A 319 -7.74 24.06 -8.32
CA LYS A 319 -7.96 24.75 -9.60
C LYS A 319 -7.43 23.95 -10.79
N LEU A 320 -6.22 23.40 -10.68
CA LEU A 320 -5.64 22.56 -11.72
C LEU A 320 -6.56 21.37 -12.03
N VAL A 321 -6.98 20.63 -11.00
CA VAL A 321 -7.89 19.48 -11.14
C VAL A 321 -9.20 19.89 -11.83
N LYS A 322 -9.86 20.97 -11.39
CA LYS A 322 -11.13 21.41 -12.01
C LYS A 322 -10.94 21.77 -13.50
N ILE A 323 -9.89 22.51 -13.82
CA ILE A 323 -9.57 22.89 -15.21
C ILE A 323 -9.30 21.66 -16.06
N SER A 324 -8.45 20.75 -15.58
CA SER A 324 -8.11 19.53 -16.30
C SER A 324 -9.33 18.63 -16.50
N TYR A 325 -10.17 18.47 -15.46
CA TYR A 325 -11.42 17.71 -15.57
C TYR A 325 -12.30 18.23 -16.68
N LYS A 326 -12.57 19.54 -16.68
CA LYS A 326 -13.42 20.18 -17.69
C LYS A 326 -12.89 19.93 -19.11
N VAL A 327 -11.61 20.23 -19.37
CA VAL A 327 -11.01 20.02 -20.70
C VAL A 327 -11.06 18.57 -21.14
N ILE A 328 -10.71 17.64 -20.24
CA ILE A 328 -10.73 16.20 -20.56
C ILE A 328 -12.15 15.74 -20.88
N LYS A 329 -13.15 16.13 -20.10
CA LYS A 329 -14.55 15.73 -20.32
C LYS A 329 -15.16 16.36 -21.57
N GLU A 330 -14.80 17.61 -21.89
CA GLU A 330 -15.25 18.29 -23.12
C GLU A 330 -14.64 17.68 -24.38
N THR A 331 -13.40 17.19 -24.29
CA THR A 331 -12.71 16.55 -25.42
C THR A 331 -13.15 15.09 -25.55
N ASN A 332 -13.11 14.32 -24.47
CA ASN A 332 -13.55 12.93 -24.42
C ASN A 332 -14.55 12.70 -23.27
N PRO A 333 -15.87 12.69 -23.55
CA PRO A 333 -16.90 12.45 -22.55
C PRO A 333 -16.83 11.08 -21.86
N ASN A 334 -16.17 10.08 -22.47
CA ASN A 334 -16.02 8.73 -21.92
C ASN A 334 -14.80 8.61 -20.99
N ALA A 335 -13.84 9.54 -21.08
CA ALA A 335 -12.66 9.55 -20.23
C ALA A 335 -13.01 9.73 -18.74
N LYS A 336 -12.16 9.15 -17.89
CA LYS A 336 -12.19 9.25 -16.43
C LYS A 336 -10.98 10.02 -15.93
N VAL A 337 -11.18 10.82 -14.90
CA VAL A 337 -10.12 11.64 -14.31
C VAL A 337 -9.84 11.19 -12.89
N LEU A 338 -8.60 10.81 -12.62
CA LEU A 338 -8.11 10.45 -11.28
C LEU A 338 -7.46 11.68 -10.65
N LEU A 339 -7.71 11.87 -9.34
CA LEU A 339 -6.81 12.67 -8.53
C LEU A 339 -5.41 12.03 -8.50
N ALA A 340 -4.37 12.86 -8.34
CA ALA A 340 -3.06 12.35 -7.98
C ALA A 340 -3.15 11.44 -6.74
N GLY A 341 -2.21 10.50 -6.64
CA GLY A 341 -2.07 9.68 -5.46
C GLY A 341 -1.77 10.48 -4.21
N ILE A 342 -2.47 10.18 -3.13
CA ILE A 342 -2.10 10.62 -1.78
C ILE A 342 -0.81 9.88 -1.39
N ALA A 343 0.33 10.57 -1.34
CA ALA A 343 1.64 9.95 -1.12
C ALA A 343 1.78 9.37 0.30
N THR A 344 1.17 10.04 1.27
CA THR A 344 1.28 9.69 2.70
C THR A 344 -0.05 9.84 3.43
N PRO A 345 -0.32 9.04 4.48
CA PRO A 345 -1.49 9.22 5.33
C PRO A 345 -1.64 10.65 5.87
N ASP A 346 -0.54 11.26 6.36
CA ASP A 346 -0.53 12.67 6.79
C ASP A 346 -0.86 13.64 5.64
N GLY A 347 -0.42 13.31 4.43
CA GLY A 347 -0.74 13.99 3.19
C GLY A 347 -2.23 14.15 2.96
N PHE A 348 -3.03 13.13 3.28
CA PHE A 348 -4.48 13.22 3.20
C PHE A 348 -5.01 14.38 4.05
N TYR A 349 -4.66 14.40 5.34
CA TYR A 349 -5.16 15.41 6.28
C TYR A 349 -4.60 16.81 6.00
N ARG A 350 -3.29 16.92 5.73
CA ARG A 350 -2.64 18.25 5.57
C ARG A 350 -2.87 18.90 4.22
N PHE A 351 -3.08 18.11 3.17
CA PHE A 351 -3.14 18.60 1.79
C PHE A 351 -4.47 18.29 1.11
N TYR A 352 -4.92 17.04 1.13
CA TYR A 352 -6.12 16.66 0.38
C TYR A 352 -7.42 17.13 1.03
N VAL A 353 -7.53 17.16 2.35
CA VAL A 353 -8.69 17.74 3.05
C VAL A 353 -8.93 19.20 2.63
N PRO A 354 -7.95 20.13 2.74
CA PRO A 354 -8.16 21.51 2.29
C PRO A 354 -8.31 21.64 0.77
N MET A 355 -7.67 20.77 -0.02
CA MET A 355 -7.84 20.74 -1.48
C MET A 355 -9.27 20.34 -1.88
N LEU A 356 -9.83 19.28 -1.28
CA LEU A 356 -11.20 18.82 -1.53
C LEU A 356 -12.24 19.86 -1.10
N GLU A 357 -11.99 20.57 0.00
CA GLU A 357 -12.84 21.70 0.43
C GLU A 357 -12.78 22.87 -0.56
N ALA A 358 -11.59 23.17 -1.10
CA ALA A 358 -11.46 24.16 -2.16
C ALA A 358 -12.21 23.74 -3.43
N LEU A 359 -12.09 22.48 -3.87
CA LEU A 359 -12.87 21.94 -4.99
C LEU A 359 -14.37 22.05 -4.75
N ALA A 360 -14.85 21.70 -3.56
CA ALA A 360 -16.27 21.79 -3.22
C ALA A 360 -16.81 23.22 -3.32
N LYS A 361 -16.00 24.23 -2.92
CA LYS A 361 -16.36 25.66 -3.08
C LYS A 361 -16.32 26.14 -4.52
N MET A 362 -15.57 25.46 -5.40
CA MET A 362 -15.49 25.78 -6.82
C MET A 362 -16.64 25.15 -7.63
N LYS A 363 -17.48 24.30 -7.02
CA LYS A 363 -18.61 23.69 -7.71
C LYS A 363 -19.65 24.74 -8.13
N GLU A 364 -20.17 24.58 -9.33
CA GLU A 364 -21.27 25.34 -9.91
C GLU A 364 -22.63 24.73 -9.54
N SER A 365 -22.66 23.45 -9.16
CA SER A 365 -23.84 22.80 -8.60
C SER A 365 -23.47 21.71 -7.58
N PRO A 366 -24.36 21.34 -6.64
CA PRO A 366 -24.08 20.30 -5.65
C PRO A 366 -23.67 18.94 -6.25
N GLU A 367 -24.27 18.59 -7.39
CA GLU A 367 -24.06 17.33 -8.11
C GLU A 367 -22.85 17.34 -9.04
N GLU A 368 -22.19 18.50 -9.24
CA GLU A 368 -21.02 18.60 -10.11
C GLU A 368 -19.90 17.66 -9.63
N ARG A 369 -19.42 16.85 -10.57
CA ARG A 369 -18.20 16.05 -10.41
C ARG A 369 -17.04 16.78 -11.07
N VAL A 370 -15.90 16.74 -10.42
CA VAL A 370 -14.63 17.35 -10.88
C VAL A 370 -13.46 16.37 -10.83
N PHE A 371 -13.76 15.10 -10.52
CA PHE A 371 -12.90 13.92 -10.64
C PHE A 371 -13.80 12.68 -10.56
N ASP A 372 -13.31 11.55 -11.07
CA ASP A 372 -14.05 10.29 -11.12
C ASP A 372 -13.48 9.21 -10.19
N VAL A 373 -12.25 9.38 -9.71
CA VAL A 373 -11.52 8.39 -8.90
C VAL A 373 -10.57 9.10 -7.93
N VAL A 374 -10.46 8.57 -6.72
CA VAL A 374 -9.42 8.96 -5.75
C VAL A 374 -8.33 7.90 -5.74
N ASP A 375 -7.08 8.35 -5.71
CA ASP A 375 -5.90 7.49 -5.64
C ASP A 375 -5.15 7.69 -4.32
N ILE A 376 -4.59 6.61 -3.78
CA ILE A 376 -3.70 6.62 -2.61
C ILE A 376 -2.46 5.79 -2.91
N HIS A 377 -1.33 6.15 -2.33
CA HIS A 377 -0.12 5.34 -2.40
C HIS A 377 0.11 4.64 -1.06
N TRP A 378 0.48 3.37 -1.13
CA TRP A 378 0.69 2.52 0.04
C TRP A 378 1.94 1.65 -0.12
N SER A 379 3.09 2.30 -0.04
CA SER A 379 4.41 1.66 -0.10
C SER A 379 4.97 1.40 1.30
N LEU A 380 5.56 0.23 1.51
CA LEU A 380 6.30 -0.09 2.75
C LEU A 380 7.71 0.54 2.81
N GLU A 381 8.09 1.39 1.85
CA GLU A 381 9.33 2.18 1.91
C GLU A 381 9.40 3.01 3.20
N ALA A 382 8.24 3.50 3.62
CA ALA A 382 8.07 4.26 4.84
C ALA A 382 7.95 3.39 6.13
N GLY A 383 8.19 2.09 6.02
CA GLY A 383 8.09 1.12 7.11
C GLY A 383 6.65 0.74 7.46
N GLY A 384 6.52 -0.20 8.39
CA GLY A 384 5.25 -0.80 8.77
C GLY A 384 4.96 -2.10 8.01
N ASP A 385 3.68 -2.38 7.77
CA ASP A 385 3.17 -3.57 7.09
C ASP A 385 2.00 -3.21 6.16
N TYR A 386 1.46 -4.21 5.45
CA TYR A 386 0.34 -4.02 4.52
C TYR A 386 -0.92 -3.38 5.14
N ARG A 387 -1.09 -3.37 6.47
CA ARG A 387 -2.22 -2.76 7.19
C ARG A 387 -1.89 -1.37 7.70
N ALA A 388 -0.63 -1.08 8.01
CA ALA A 388 -0.23 0.17 8.63
C ALA A 388 1.12 0.69 8.12
N VAL A 389 1.15 1.95 7.67
CA VAL A 389 2.35 2.65 7.19
C VAL A 389 2.47 3.97 7.94
N LYS A 390 3.69 4.34 8.35
CA LYS A 390 3.98 5.53 9.17
C LYS A 390 3.11 5.66 10.44
N GLY A 391 2.69 4.54 11.03
CA GLY A 391 1.83 4.55 12.22
C GLY A 391 0.33 4.79 11.94
N HIS A 392 -0.07 4.94 10.68
CA HIS A 392 -1.48 5.06 10.29
C HIS A 392 -2.01 3.73 9.77
N ASN A 393 -3.22 3.37 10.20
CA ASN A 393 -3.90 2.17 9.73
C ASN A 393 -4.68 2.46 8.42
N MET A 394 -4.54 1.58 7.43
CA MET A 394 -5.19 1.71 6.11
C MET A 394 -6.70 1.71 6.21
N LYS A 395 -7.31 0.87 7.05
CA LYS A 395 -8.77 0.83 7.23
C LYS A 395 -9.29 2.16 7.73
N THR A 396 -8.59 2.77 8.69
CA THR A 396 -8.93 4.11 9.17
C THR A 396 -8.78 5.15 8.06
N LEU A 397 -7.66 5.16 7.33
CA LEU A 397 -7.44 6.12 6.26
C LEU A 397 -8.50 6.01 5.15
N VAL A 398 -8.80 4.80 4.67
CA VAL A 398 -9.82 4.56 3.64
C VAL A 398 -11.20 5.01 4.12
N SER A 399 -11.53 4.76 5.39
CA SER A 399 -12.77 5.25 6.00
C SER A 399 -12.81 6.78 6.05
N ASP A 400 -11.72 7.43 6.46
CA ASP A 400 -11.65 8.89 6.57
C ASP A 400 -11.75 9.56 5.20
N ILE A 401 -11.10 9.00 4.18
CA ILE A 401 -11.25 9.46 2.78
C ILE A 401 -12.70 9.33 2.34
N ARG A 402 -13.33 8.17 2.56
CA ARG A 402 -14.74 7.95 2.20
C ARG A 402 -15.65 8.97 2.88
N ASN A 403 -15.51 9.14 4.19
CA ASN A 403 -16.31 10.07 4.98
C ASN A 403 -16.13 11.52 4.50
N LYS A 404 -14.89 11.92 4.18
CA LYS A 404 -14.62 13.26 3.66
C LYS A 404 -15.29 13.47 2.31
N LEU A 405 -15.14 12.53 1.36
CA LEU A 405 -15.79 12.59 0.06
C LEU A 405 -17.30 12.67 0.20
N ASP A 406 -17.88 11.83 1.06
CA ASP A 406 -19.31 11.78 1.31
C ASP A 406 -19.85 13.07 1.92
N SER A 407 -19.11 13.71 2.83
CA SER A 407 -19.48 15.01 3.41
C SER A 407 -19.49 16.16 2.39
N LEU A 408 -18.78 16.01 1.26
CA LEU A 408 -18.69 17.00 0.19
C LEU A 408 -19.57 16.65 -1.03
N GLY A 409 -20.44 15.66 -0.89
CA GLY A 409 -21.37 15.21 -1.93
C GLY A 409 -20.75 14.29 -2.99
N TYR A 410 -19.48 13.89 -2.85
CA TYR A 410 -18.81 12.97 -3.79
C TYR A 410 -19.15 11.51 -3.49
N LYS A 411 -20.40 11.13 -3.71
CA LYS A 411 -20.88 9.76 -3.49
C LYS A 411 -20.33 8.80 -4.54
N ASN A 412 -20.10 7.55 -4.14
CA ASN A 412 -19.73 6.44 -5.02
C ASN A 412 -18.44 6.64 -5.83
N ILE A 413 -17.56 7.57 -5.43
CA ILE A 413 -16.24 7.70 -6.07
C ILE A 413 -15.36 6.51 -5.66
N PRO A 414 -14.86 5.67 -6.59
CA PRO A 414 -13.95 4.58 -6.25
C PRO A 414 -12.62 5.10 -5.70
N ILE A 415 -12.03 4.32 -4.80
CA ILE A 415 -10.67 4.53 -4.29
C ILE A 415 -9.78 3.47 -4.92
N TRP A 416 -8.69 3.89 -5.55
CA TRP A 416 -7.65 3.05 -6.14
C TRP A 416 -6.34 3.21 -5.36
N ILE A 417 -5.46 2.23 -5.50
CA ILE A 417 -4.08 2.32 -5.03
C ILE A 417 -3.18 2.20 -6.25
N THR A 418 -2.68 3.31 -6.78
CA THR A 418 -1.85 3.25 -7.98
C THR A 418 -0.36 3.05 -7.72
N GLU A 419 0.04 3.02 -6.44
CA GLU A 419 1.34 2.57 -6.00
C GLU A 419 1.24 1.73 -4.72
N MET A 420 1.51 0.43 -4.84
CA MET A 420 1.56 -0.55 -3.75
C MET A 420 2.85 -1.35 -3.84
N SER A 421 3.57 -1.51 -2.73
CA SER A 421 4.78 -2.34 -2.72
C SER A 421 5.13 -2.88 -1.34
N THR A 422 5.70 -4.09 -1.34
CA THR A 422 6.61 -4.59 -0.31
C THR A 422 7.90 -5.07 -0.99
N TYR A 423 8.84 -5.60 -0.23
CA TYR A 423 10.20 -5.89 -0.68
C TYR A 423 10.66 -7.29 -0.31
N CYS A 424 11.72 -7.74 -0.99
CA CYS A 424 12.46 -8.96 -0.69
C CYS A 424 13.91 -8.63 -0.36
N GLY A 425 14.51 -9.37 0.56
CA GLY A 425 15.85 -9.11 1.07
C GLY A 425 15.84 -7.95 2.06
N LYS A 426 16.96 -7.22 2.09
CA LYS A 426 17.18 -6.11 3.01
C LYS A 426 17.58 -4.87 2.20
N PRO A 427 16.62 -3.96 1.93
CA PRO A 427 16.93 -2.71 1.27
C PRO A 427 18.05 -1.94 1.97
N SER A 428 19.02 -1.47 1.18
CA SER A 428 19.98 -0.47 1.60
C SER A 428 19.30 0.90 1.66
N ASN A 429 19.81 1.78 2.51
CA ASN A 429 19.40 3.19 2.58
C ASN A 429 17.88 3.42 2.78
N PRO A 430 17.25 2.85 3.83
CA PRO A 430 15.86 3.19 4.14
C PRO A 430 15.71 4.69 4.40
N LEU A 431 14.49 5.21 4.24
CA LEU A 431 14.18 6.59 4.55
C LEU A 431 14.61 6.95 5.99
N PRO A 432 15.00 8.21 6.26
CA PRO A 432 15.43 8.62 7.60
C PRO A 432 14.40 8.26 8.68
N GLY A 433 14.86 7.58 9.75
CA GLY A 433 14.00 7.15 10.85
C GLY A 433 13.18 5.88 10.58
N VAL A 434 13.31 5.27 9.41
CA VAL A 434 12.64 4.01 9.06
C VAL A 434 13.56 2.82 9.29
N PHE A 435 13.04 1.79 9.93
CA PHE A 435 13.71 0.50 10.08
C PHE A 435 12.99 -0.57 9.25
N LEU A 436 13.69 -1.12 8.26
CA LEU A 436 13.21 -2.19 7.41
C LEU A 436 13.85 -3.52 7.83
N LYS A 437 13.02 -4.50 8.19
CA LYS A 437 13.46 -5.85 8.53
C LYS A 437 13.78 -6.62 7.26
N GLU A 438 14.78 -7.49 7.30
CA GLU A 438 15.03 -8.40 6.18
C GLU A 438 13.83 -9.32 5.95
N LYS A 439 13.46 -9.50 4.68
CA LYS A 439 12.33 -10.34 4.26
C LYS A 439 12.81 -11.43 3.30
N SER A 440 12.38 -12.66 3.50
CA SER A 440 12.62 -13.74 2.53
C SER A 440 11.72 -13.61 1.30
N GLU A 441 11.97 -14.39 0.24
CA GLU A 441 11.01 -14.49 -0.87
C GLU A 441 9.65 -15.03 -0.41
N VAL A 442 9.63 -15.86 0.64
CA VAL A 442 8.40 -16.38 1.28
C VAL A 442 7.61 -15.25 1.95
N ASP A 443 8.29 -14.35 2.65
CA ASP A 443 7.66 -13.19 3.29
C ASP A 443 7.13 -12.21 2.24
N HIS A 444 7.92 -11.93 1.19
CA HIS A 444 7.50 -11.10 0.06
C HIS A 444 6.25 -11.68 -0.61
N ALA A 445 6.23 -12.98 -0.91
CA ALA A 445 5.10 -13.66 -1.51
C ALA A 445 3.83 -13.63 -0.62
N ALA A 446 3.99 -13.89 0.68
CA ALA A 446 2.87 -13.86 1.63
C ALA A 446 2.30 -12.45 1.78
N GLU A 447 3.15 -11.44 1.93
CA GLU A 447 2.72 -10.06 2.12
C GLU A 447 2.15 -9.46 0.83
N LEU A 448 2.66 -9.83 -0.34
CA LEU A 448 2.06 -9.43 -1.61
C LEU A 448 0.57 -9.80 -1.67
N VAL A 449 0.22 -11.05 -1.36
CA VAL A 449 -1.18 -11.49 -1.42
C VAL A 449 -2.04 -10.71 -0.42
N LYS A 450 -1.52 -10.41 0.78
CA LYS A 450 -2.21 -9.61 1.79
C LYS A 450 -2.38 -8.14 1.35
N SER A 451 -1.36 -7.56 0.73
CA SER A 451 -1.37 -6.21 0.17
C SER A 451 -2.39 -6.00 -0.95
N TYR A 452 -2.91 -7.07 -1.54
CA TYR A 452 -4.06 -7.00 -2.44
C TYR A 452 -5.37 -7.32 -1.72
N VAL A 453 -5.44 -8.46 -1.03
CA VAL A 453 -6.70 -8.94 -0.44
C VAL A 453 -7.23 -7.99 0.64
N TYR A 454 -6.36 -7.44 1.48
CA TYR A 454 -6.76 -6.55 2.57
C TYR A 454 -7.41 -5.25 2.05
N PRO A 455 -6.75 -4.40 1.23
CA PRO A 455 -7.40 -3.21 0.67
C PRO A 455 -8.65 -3.50 -0.17
N LEU A 456 -8.67 -4.59 -0.95
CA LEU A 456 -9.88 -4.96 -1.71
C LEU A 456 -11.06 -5.22 -0.76
N SER A 457 -10.83 -5.86 0.40
CA SER A 457 -11.85 -6.05 1.43
C SER A 457 -12.35 -4.74 2.07
N LEU A 458 -11.57 -3.66 1.98
CA LEU A 458 -11.93 -2.32 2.43
C LEU A 458 -12.68 -1.52 1.36
N GLY A 459 -12.91 -2.10 0.18
CA GLY A 459 -13.63 -1.47 -0.93
C GLY A 459 -12.75 -0.73 -1.93
N VAL A 460 -11.42 -0.82 -1.81
CA VAL A 460 -10.49 -0.40 -2.87
C VAL A 460 -10.81 -1.19 -4.15
N LYS A 461 -10.77 -0.53 -5.31
CA LYS A 461 -11.25 -1.12 -6.57
C LYS A 461 -10.14 -1.59 -7.51
N LYS A 462 -8.97 -0.95 -7.48
CA LYS A 462 -7.79 -1.34 -8.28
C LYS A 462 -6.53 -1.05 -7.50
N ILE A 463 -5.51 -1.90 -7.69
CA ILE A 463 -4.24 -1.86 -6.99
C ILE A 463 -3.13 -2.13 -8.02
N PHE A 464 -2.14 -1.25 -8.07
CA PHE A 464 -1.03 -1.32 -9.01
C PHE A 464 0.27 -1.59 -8.26
N TRP A 465 0.96 -2.69 -8.58
CA TRP A 465 2.26 -3.01 -7.96
C TRP A 465 3.35 -2.08 -8.50
N THR A 466 4.01 -1.35 -7.60
CA THR A 466 4.97 -0.29 -7.93
C THR A 466 6.28 -0.87 -8.48
N TYR A 467 6.68 -0.41 -9.67
CA TYR A 467 7.87 -0.84 -10.41
C TYR A 467 7.91 -2.36 -10.62
N GLY A 468 6.72 -2.91 -10.86
CA GLY A 468 6.36 -4.18 -10.26
C GLY A 468 6.87 -5.44 -10.95
N LEU A 469 7.29 -5.40 -12.21
CA LEU A 469 7.63 -6.65 -12.90
C LEU A 469 9.05 -7.11 -12.60
N VAL A 470 10.03 -6.23 -12.77
CA VAL A 470 11.46 -6.50 -12.55
C VAL A 470 11.96 -5.46 -11.55
N ASP A 471 12.79 -5.90 -10.60
CA ASP A 471 13.45 -4.97 -9.68
C ASP A 471 14.08 -3.79 -10.45
N ARG A 472 14.00 -2.59 -9.89
CA ARG A 472 14.74 -1.46 -10.45
C ARG A 472 16.23 -1.65 -10.19
N HIS A 473 17.03 -0.80 -10.83
CA HIS A 473 18.46 -0.75 -10.61
C HIS A 473 18.87 0.68 -10.34
N ASN A 474 19.42 0.95 -9.17
CA ASN A 474 19.94 2.25 -8.78
C ASN A 474 18.95 3.39 -9.04
N LEU A 475 17.66 3.15 -8.72
CA LEU A 475 16.61 4.14 -8.96
C LEU A 475 16.97 5.48 -8.30
N GLY A 476 16.90 6.56 -9.08
CA GLY A 476 17.23 7.90 -8.60
C GLY A 476 18.70 8.12 -8.23
N GLY A 477 19.62 7.20 -8.60
CA GLY A 477 21.04 7.31 -8.27
C GLY A 477 21.36 7.11 -6.79
N GLN A 478 20.47 6.47 -6.04
CA GLN A 478 20.57 6.30 -4.57
C GLN A 478 21.47 5.13 -4.13
N GLY A 479 22.16 4.50 -5.07
CA GLY A 479 22.93 3.29 -4.87
C GLY A 479 22.12 2.02 -5.20
N VAL A 480 22.86 0.94 -5.44
CA VAL A 480 22.30 -0.39 -5.69
C VAL A 480 21.66 -0.93 -4.42
N ASN A 481 20.59 -1.71 -4.58
CA ASN A 481 19.84 -2.36 -3.51
C ASN A 481 19.01 -1.38 -2.66
N ASN A 482 18.69 -0.19 -3.17
CA ASN A 482 17.70 0.69 -2.53
C ASN A 482 16.32 0.01 -2.46
N TYR A 483 15.34 0.62 -1.78
CA TYR A 483 14.02 0.03 -1.61
C TYR A 483 13.40 -0.49 -2.92
N PHE A 484 13.34 0.32 -3.97
CA PHE A 484 12.69 -0.06 -5.24
C PHE A 484 13.53 -1.03 -6.10
N ASP A 485 14.80 -1.25 -5.76
CA ASP A 485 15.63 -2.30 -6.34
C ASP A 485 15.30 -3.70 -5.80
N THR A 486 14.27 -3.81 -4.93
CA THR A 486 13.92 -5.06 -4.25
C THR A 486 12.43 -5.44 -4.27
N VAL A 487 11.57 -4.59 -4.86
CA VAL A 487 10.10 -4.74 -4.87
C VAL A 487 9.54 -5.56 -6.04
N GLY A 488 10.31 -5.72 -7.12
CA GLY A 488 9.86 -6.36 -8.33
C GLY A 488 9.58 -7.85 -8.14
N LEU A 489 8.72 -8.42 -8.98
CA LEU A 489 8.40 -9.85 -8.98
C LEU A 489 9.55 -10.73 -9.53
N ILE A 490 10.51 -10.12 -10.21
CA ILE A 490 11.65 -10.76 -10.86
C ILE A 490 12.92 -10.02 -10.44
N HIS A 491 13.95 -10.78 -10.09
CA HIS A 491 15.26 -10.19 -9.78
C HIS A 491 15.84 -9.47 -11.01
N ASN A 492 16.50 -8.34 -10.77
CA ASN A 492 17.24 -7.63 -11.81
C ASN A 492 18.72 -8.06 -11.80
N PRO A 493 19.27 -8.56 -12.92
CA PRO A 493 20.65 -9.01 -12.98
C PRO A 493 21.67 -7.89 -12.71
N LEU A 494 21.31 -6.63 -12.89
CA LEU A 494 22.18 -5.48 -12.60
C LEU A 494 22.36 -5.23 -11.09
N ASN A 495 21.53 -5.82 -10.22
CA ASN A 495 21.65 -5.66 -8.77
C ASN A 495 22.61 -6.70 -8.19
N GLU A 496 22.13 -7.93 -7.98
CA GLU A 496 22.88 -9.03 -7.35
C GLU A 496 23.24 -10.15 -8.34
N GLY A 497 23.19 -9.90 -9.66
CA GLY A 497 23.44 -10.92 -10.69
C GLY A 497 22.34 -11.97 -10.85
N LYS A 498 21.21 -11.83 -10.14
CA LYS A 498 20.05 -12.74 -10.19
C LYS A 498 19.05 -12.25 -11.24
N SER A 499 18.42 -13.18 -11.96
CA SER A 499 17.40 -12.87 -12.99
C SER A 499 16.16 -13.75 -12.93
N HIS A 500 16.08 -14.65 -11.94
CA HIS A 500 14.95 -15.58 -11.81
C HIS A 500 13.70 -14.88 -11.25
N LYS A 501 12.53 -15.43 -11.57
CA LYS A 501 11.24 -15.05 -10.98
C LYS A 501 11.27 -15.33 -9.47
N LYS A 502 10.88 -14.37 -8.63
CA LYS A 502 10.74 -14.57 -7.18
C LYS A 502 9.51 -15.41 -6.87
N LEU A 503 9.39 -15.96 -5.65
CA LEU A 503 8.17 -16.62 -5.19
C LEU A 503 6.92 -15.71 -5.33
N ALA A 504 7.09 -14.41 -5.12
CA ALA A 504 6.05 -13.40 -5.29
C ALA A 504 5.44 -13.40 -6.70
N TYR A 505 6.20 -13.69 -7.76
CA TYR A 505 5.69 -13.82 -9.12
C TYR A 505 4.61 -14.91 -9.21
N TYR A 506 4.92 -16.09 -8.67
CA TYR A 506 4.00 -17.24 -8.73
C TYR A 506 2.79 -17.03 -7.83
N SER A 507 2.97 -16.41 -6.66
CA SER A 507 1.87 -16.02 -5.77
C SER A 507 0.95 -14.97 -6.41
N TYR A 508 1.51 -13.97 -7.11
CA TYR A 508 0.74 -12.99 -7.86
C TYR A 508 -0.11 -13.68 -8.93
N LYS A 509 0.51 -14.54 -9.75
CA LYS A 509 -0.19 -15.32 -10.78
C LYS A 509 -1.35 -16.13 -10.20
N LEU A 510 -1.09 -16.89 -9.13
CA LEU A 510 -2.12 -17.70 -8.46
C LEU A 510 -3.27 -16.83 -7.94
N MET A 511 -2.96 -15.67 -7.37
CA MET A 511 -3.95 -14.72 -6.87
C MET A 511 -4.82 -14.15 -8.00
N VAL A 512 -4.23 -13.73 -9.12
CA VAL A 512 -4.96 -13.26 -10.31
C VAL A 512 -5.88 -14.36 -10.82
N ASP A 513 -5.35 -15.57 -11.04
CA ASP A 513 -6.13 -16.72 -11.53
C ASP A 513 -7.37 -16.99 -10.66
N LYS A 514 -7.21 -16.91 -9.34
CA LYS A 514 -8.28 -17.19 -8.37
C LYS A 514 -9.27 -16.05 -8.22
N LEU A 515 -8.80 -14.80 -8.24
CA LEU A 515 -9.59 -13.65 -7.79
C LEU A 515 -10.07 -12.73 -8.91
N THR A 516 -9.50 -12.77 -10.11
CA THR A 516 -10.03 -12.00 -11.27
C THR A 516 -11.47 -12.43 -11.56
N GLY A 517 -12.34 -11.47 -11.90
CA GLY A 517 -13.78 -11.67 -12.04
C GLY A 517 -14.55 -11.78 -10.72
N SER A 518 -13.88 -11.70 -9.56
CA SER A 518 -14.59 -11.71 -8.27
C SER A 518 -15.31 -10.40 -8.02
N SER A 519 -16.53 -10.50 -7.50
CA SER A 519 -17.31 -9.39 -6.96
C SER A 519 -17.56 -9.60 -5.46
N ASN A 520 -18.02 -8.55 -4.79
CA ASN A 520 -18.57 -8.60 -3.43
C ASN A 520 -17.71 -9.38 -2.41
N ILE A 521 -16.73 -8.68 -1.83
CA ILE A 521 -15.82 -9.25 -0.83
C ILE A 521 -16.47 -9.14 0.54
N ILE A 522 -16.65 -10.28 1.21
CA ILE A 522 -17.32 -10.38 2.50
C ILE A 522 -16.28 -10.75 3.56
N PRO A 523 -15.97 -9.88 4.54
CA PRO A 523 -15.14 -10.25 5.67
C PRO A 523 -15.86 -11.27 6.56
N LEU A 524 -15.13 -12.29 7.00
CA LEU A 524 -15.63 -13.34 7.89
C LEU A 524 -15.01 -13.17 9.27
N ASN A 525 -15.84 -13.09 10.32
CA ASN A 525 -15.36 -13.06 11.69
C ASN A 525 -15.16 -14.49 12.20
N LEU A 526 -13.90 -14.92 12.31
CA LEU A 526 -13.54 -16.27 12.76
C LEU A 526 -12.72 -16.29 14.06
N GLY A 527 -12.55 -15.13 14.70
CA GLY A 527 -11.75 -14.97 15.91
C GLY A 527 -10.64 -13.94 15.77
N GLU A 528 -9.99 -13.64 16.90
CA GLU A 528 -8.91 -12.66 16.98
C GLU A 528 -7.68 -13.11 16.18
N GLY A 529 -7.04 -12.17 15.48
CA GLY A 529 -5.87 -12.42 14.65
C GLY A 529 -6.14 -13.21 13.36
N ILE A 530 -7.38 -13.62 13.11
CA ILE A 530 -7.76 -14.32 11.88
C ILE A 530 -8.30 -13.30 10.87
N TYR A 531 -7.64 -13.26 9.72
CA TYR A 531 -8.05 -12.49 8.57
C TYR A 531 -8.70 -13.48 7.60
N ALA A 532 -9.97 -13.28 7.29
CA ALA A 532 -10.73 -14.18 6.43
C ALA A 532 -11.70 -13.39 5.56
N TYR A 533 -11.60 -13.60 4.25
CA TYR A 533 -12.36 -12.86 3.25
C TYR A 533 -12.93 -13.81 2.21
N LYS A 534 -14.24 -13.73 1.99
CA LYS A 534 -14.94 -14.50 0.96
C LYS A 534 -15.14 -13.64 -0.28
N PHE A 535 -14.65 -14.12 -1.40
CA PHE A 535 -14.83 -13.57 -2.74
C PHE A 535 -15.89 -14.38 -3.47
N LEU A 536 -16.81 -13.71 -4.17
CA LEU A 536 -17.82 -14.37 -5.01
C LEU A 536 -17.39 -14.28 -6.48
N LYS A 537 -17.21 -15.43 -7.12
CA LYS A 537 -16.79 -15.56 -8.52
C LYS A 537 -17.63 -16.63 -9.20
N ASP A 538 -18.34 -16.27 -10.27
CA ASP A 538 -19.19 -17.19 -11.06
C ASP A 538 -20.14 -18.05 -10.21
N GLY A 539 -20.75 -17.44 -9.17
CA GLY A 539 -21.64 -18.13 -8.22
C GLY A 539 -20.92 -19.00 -7.18
N LYS A 540 -19.59 -19.18 -7.29
CA LYS A 540 -18.75 -19.93 -6.35
C LYS A 540 -18.06 -19.00 -5.37
N SER A 541 -17.71 -19.57 -4.21
CA SER A 541 -16.97 -18.85 -3.17
C SER A 541 -15.49 -19.22 -3.21
N VAL A 542 -14.63 -18.21 -3.21
CA VAL A 542 -13.19 -18.35 -2.94
C VAL A 542 -12.90 -17.61 -1.64
N CYS A 543 -12.53 -18.34 -0.59
CA CYS A 543 -12.12 -17.72 0.66
C CYS A 543 -10.60 -17.56 0.70
N VAL A 544 -10.10 -16.42 1.18
CA VAL A 544 -8.69 -16.19 1.48
C VAL A 544 -8.53 -15.97 2.97
N LEU A 545 -7.66 -16.76 3.61
CA LEU A 545 -7.47 -16.72 5.06
C LEU A 545 -6.01 -16.72 5.47
N TRP A 546 -5.68 -16.03 6.55
CA TRP A 546 -4.41 -16.17 7.27
C TRP A 546 -4.59 -15.84 8.75
N TYR A 547 -3.58 -16.17 9.54
CA TYR A 547 -3.49 -15.83 10.95
C TYR A 547 -2.26 -14.96 11.21
N GLU A 548 -2.49 -13.82 11.83
CA GLU A 548 -1.44 -12.94 12.32
C GLU A 548 -1.77 -12.50 13.74
N ARG A 549 -0.77 -12.57 14.62
CA ARG A 549 -0.90 -12.04 15.96
C ARG A 549 -0.98 -10.52 15.90
N ASN A 550 -1.98 -9.94 16.55
CA ASN A 550 -2.17 -8.50 16.64
C ASN A 550 -1.16 -7.83 17.61
#